data_AF-A0AAW0H9J4-F1
#
_entry.id   AF-A0AAW0H9J4-F1
#
_cell.length_a   1.000
_cell.length_b   1.000
_cell.length_c   1.000
_cell.angle_alpha   90.00
_cell.angle_beta   90.00
_cell.angle_gamma   90.00
#
_symmetry.space_group_name_H-M   'P 1'
#
loop_
_entity.id
_entity.type
_entity.pdbx_description
1 polymer ?
#
loop_
_entity_poly.entity_id
_entity_poly.type
_entity_poly.pdbx_seq_one_letter_code
_entity_poly.pdbx_strand_id
1 'polypeptide(L)'
;MPYLGSEDMAKELKKALCNPRIQADRLLYWNVIQRVIRHMTQGLDMSGVFMEMVKASATVDIVQKKLIYLYMGTYAPLKPDLALLAINTLCTDCPDPNPMLLDWL
;
A
#
# COMPACT_ATOMS: atom_id res chain seq x y z
N MET A 1 -16.75 21.02 -9.60
CA MET A 1 -15.44 20.33 -9.63
C MET A 1 -15.24 19.60 -8.31
N PRO A 2 -15.35 18.26 -8.22
CA PRO A 2 -15.27 17.54 -6.95
C PRO A 2 -13.94 16.79 -6.83
N TYR A 3 -12.84 17.49 -6.55
CA TYR A 3 -11.55 16.85 -6.24
C TYR A 3 -11.12 17.02 -4.77
N LEU A 4 -11.73 17.99 -4.06
CA LEU A 4 -11.36 18.33 -2.68
C LEU A 4 -11.60 17.17 -1.69
N GLY A 5 -12.62 16.34 -1.91
CA GLY A 5 -12.93 15.22 -1.01
C GLY A 5 -11.92 14.07 -1.06
N SER A 6 -11.18 13.91 -2.17
CA SER A 6 -10.26 12.75 -2.32
C SER A 6 -9.05 12.84 -1.39
N GLU A 7 -8.43 14.02 -1.27
CA GLU A 7 -7.30 14.25 -0.36
C GLU A 7 -7.70 14.09 1.11
N ASP A 8 -8.88 14.57 1.50
CA ASP A 8 -9.35 14.47 2.87
C ASP A 8 -9.60 13.00 3.26
N MET A 9 -10.14 12.20 2.34
CA MET A 9 -10.31 10.76 2.52
C MET A 9 -8.96 10.03 2.63
N ALA A 10 -7.99 10.38 1.78
CA ALA A 10 -6.64 9.82 1.87
C ALA A 10 -5.98 10.17 3.21
N LYS A 11 -6.16 11.40 3.72
CA LYS A 11 -5.65 11.82 5.04
C LYS A 11 -6.35 11.08 6.19
N GLU A 12 -7.66 10.86 6.12
CA GLU A 12 -8.41 10.06 7.11
C GLU A 12 -7.88 8.62 7.15
N LEU A 13 -7.77 7.98 5.99
CA LEU A 13 -7.29 6.60 5.87
C LEU A 13 -5.83 6.48 6.32
N LYS A 14 -4.98 7.46 6.00
CA LYS A 14 -3.61 7.51 6.51
C LYS A 14 -3.56 7.51 8.03
N LYS A 15 -4.38 8.35 8.67
CA LYS A 15 -4.49 8.40 10.14
C LYS A 15 -4.97 7.07 10.70
N ALA A 16 -5.93 6.42 10.04
CA ALA A 16 -6.42 5.11 10.46
C ALA A 16 -5.34 4.02 10.33
N LEU A 17 -4.61 3.98 9.22
CA LEU A 17 -3.51 3.02 9.00
C LEU A 17 -2.34 3.22 9.97
N CYS A 18 -2.09 4.45 10.42
CA CYS A 18 -1.05 4.76 11.41
C CYS A 18 -1.50 4.58 12.87
N ASN A 19 -2.79 4.33 13.13
CA ASN A 19 -3.31 4.22 14.49
C ASN A 19 -2.91 2.87 15.12
N PRO A 20 -2.15 2.85 16.22
CA PRO A 20 -1.71 1.60 16.86
C PRO A 20 -2.86 0.69 17.30
N ARG A 21 -4.00 1.27 17.70
CA ARG A 21 -5.18 0.48 18.09
C ARG A 21 -5.78 -0.29 16.91
N ILE A 22 -5.73 0.31 15.71
CA ILE A 22 -6.18 -0.33 14.48
C ILE A 22 -5.15 -1.36 14.02
N GLN A 23 -3.86 -1.05 14.09
CA GLN A 23 -2.79 -1.99 13.72
C GLN A 23 -2.76 -3.24 14.61
N ALA A 24 -3.12 -3.12 15.90
CA ALA A 24 -3.17 -4.25 16.83
C ALA A 24 -4.27 -5.26 16.48
N ASP A 25 -5.35 -4.81 15.84
CA ASP A 25 -6.46 -5.67 15.41
C ASP A 25 -6.36 -5.93 13.90
N ARG A 26 -5.96 -7.16 13.54
CA ARG A 26 -5.78 -7.56 12.14
C ARG A 26 -7.05 -7.39 11.28
N LEU A 27 -8.24 -7.59 11.85
CA LEU A 27 -9.50 -7.45 11.11
C LEU A 27 -9.81 -5.97 10.86
N LEU A 28 -9.62 -5.11 11.86
CA LEU A 28 -9.81 -3.66 11.68
C LEU A 28 -8.79 -3.09 10.69
N TYR A 29 -7.53 -3.51 10.80
CA TYR A 29 -6.49 -3.09 9.86
C TYR A 29 -6.81 -3.51 8.42
N TRP A 30 -7.27 -4.76 8.24
CA TRP A 30 -7.69 -5.26 6.94
C TRP A 30 -8.86 -4.46 6.34
N ASN A 31 -9.88 -4.13 7.14
CA ASN A 31 -10.99 -3.31 6.70
C ASN A 31 -10.56 -1.93 6.19
N VAL A 32 -9.55 -1.31 6.81
CA VAL A 32 -9.01 -0.03 6.36
C VAL A 32 -8.31 -0.16 5.00
N ILE A 33 -7.52 -1.22 4.80
CA ILE A 33 -6.88 -1.50 3.50
C ILE A 33 -7.93 -1.71 2.40
N GLN A 34 -9.00 -2.47 2.69
CA GLN A 34 -10.08 -2.65 1.73
C GLN A 34 -10.79 -1.33 1.38
N ARG A 35 -10.92 -0.40 2.34
CA ARG A 35 -11.44 0.96 2.06
C ARG A 35 -10.52 1.73 1.11
N VAL A 36 -9.20 1.65 1.29
CA VAL A 36 -8.21 2.26 0.38
C VAL A 36 -8.40 1.73 -1.04
N ILE A 37 -8.47 0.40 -1.21
CA ILE A 37 -8.66 -0.22 -2.53
C ILE A 37 -9.98 0.21 -3.15
N ARG A 38 -11.07 0.21 -2.38
CA ARG A 38 -12.40 0.64 -2.87
C ARG A 38 -12.34 2.07 -3.41
N HIS A 39 -11.73 2.99 -2.68
CA HIS A 39 -11.62 4.37 -3.13
C HIS A 39 -10.70 4.54 -4.33
N MET A 40 -9.59 3.80 -4.40
CA MET A 40 -8.75 3.74 -5.60
C MET A 40 -9.56 3.27 -6.81
N THR A 41 -10.36 2.21 -6.69
CA THR A 41 -11.21 1.71 -7.80
C THR A 41 -12.32 2.67 -8.21
N GLN A 42 -12.70 3.60 -7.32
CA GLN A 42 -13.63 4.69 -7.64
C GLN A 42 -12.95 5.87 -8.34
N GLY A 43 -11.64 5.79 -8.61
CA GLY A 43 -10.86 6.85 -9.25
C GLY A 43 -10.43 7.97 -8.29
N LEU A 44 -10.54 7.77 -6.98
CA LEU A 44 -10.02 8.71 -5.99
C LEU A 44 -8.52 8.53 -5.84
N ASP A 45 -7.78 9.64 -5.79
CA ASP A 45 -6.34 9.59 -5.53
C ASP A 45 -6.08 9.19 -4.08
N MET A 46 -5.50 8.00 -3.91
CA MET A 46 -5.11 7.43 -2.63
C MET A 46 -3.59 7.43 -2.45
N SER A 47 -2.83 8.08 -3.34
CA SER A 47 -1.37 8.08 -3.29
C SER A 47 -0.78 8.62 -1.97
N GLY A 48 -1.55 9.38 -1.18
CA GLY A 48 -1.17 9.87 0.14
C GLY A 48 -0.96 8.79 1.21
N VAL A 49 -1.47 7.57 1.01
CA VAL A 49 -1.30 6.40 1.91
C VAL A 49 -0.25 5.39 1.43
N PHE A 50 0.56 5.76 0.43
CA PHE A 50 1.46 4.82 -0.24
C PHE A 50 2.43 4.13 0.73
N MET A 51 3.10 4.89 1.61
CA MET A 51 4.07 4.32 2.56
C MET A 51 3.41 3.38 3.57
N GLU A 52 2.18 3.68 3.99
CA GLU A 52 1.40 2.85 4.89
C GLU A 52 0.98 1.54 4.22
N MET A 53 0.61 1.59 2.93
CA MET A 53 0.32 0.41 2.11
C MET A 53 1.58 -0.46 1.90
N VAL A 54 2.75 0.16 1.74
CA VAL A 54 4.03 -0.58 1.70
C VAL A 54 4.28 -1.34 3.00
N LYS A 55 4.12 -0.70 4.15
CA LYS A 55 4.26 -1.40 5.45
C LYS A 55 3.23 -2.52 5.61
N ALA A 56 2.00 -2.31 5.13
CA ALA A 56 0.95 -3.32 5.18
C ALA A 56 1.26 -4.57 4.34
N SER A 57 2.20 -4.48 3.38
CA SER A 57 2.57 -5.60 2.49
C SER A 57 3.35 -6.70 3.20
N ALA A 58 3.94 -6.40 4.37
CA ALA A 58 4.60 -7.35 5.28
C ALA A 58 3.57 -8.20 6.05
N THR A 59 2.58 -8.74 5.32
CA THR A 59 1.54 -9.64 5.84
C THR A 59 1.73 -11.04 5.27
N VAL A 60 1.36 -12.05 6.06
CA VAL A 60 1.31 -13.46 5.63
C VAL A 60 0.06 -13.79 4.81
N ASP A 61 -0.93 -12.89 4.84
CA ASP A 61 -2.19 -13.07 4.14
C ASP A 61 -2.03 -12.81 2.63
N ILE A 62 -2.11 -13.86 1.83
CA ILE A 62 -1.91 -13.79 0.37
C ILE A 62 -2.95 -12.87 -0.29
N VAL A 63 -4.19 -12.85 0.20
CA VAL A 63 -5.26 -12.04 -0.39
C VAL A 63 -4.99 -10.56 -0.13
N GLN A 64 -4.63 -10.22 1.11
CA GLN A 64 -4.22 -8.85 1.46
C GLN A 64 -3.00 -8.41 0.67
N LYS A 65 -1.98 -9.27 0.58
CA LYS A 65 -0.74 -8.98 -0.15
C LYS A 65 -0.97 -8.71 -1.63
N LYS A 66 -1.81 -9.52 -2.31
CA LYS A 66 -2.19 -9.31 -3.71
C LYS A 66 -2.89 -7.97 -3.93
N LEU A 67 -3.80 -7.59 -3.03
CA LEU A 67 -4.52 -6.32 -3.15
C LEU A 67 -3.61 -5.11 -2.93
N ILE A 68 -2.65 -5.22 -2.01
CA ILE A 68 -1.64 -4.18 -1.80
C ILE A 68 -0.72 -4.07 -3.02
N TYR A 69 -0.29 -5.17 -3.61
CA TYR A 69 0.52 -5.14 -4.84
C TYR A 69 -0.24 -4.59 -6.05
N LEU A 70 -1.53 -4.88 -6.17
CA LEU A 70 -2.38 -4.24 -7.18
C LEU A 70 -2.37 -2.71 -7.02
N TYR A 71 -2.53 -2.23 -5.78
CA TYR A 71 -2.43 -0.81 -5.47
C TYR A 71 -1.06 -0.24 -5.86
N MET A 72 0.04 -0.86 -5.43
CA MET A 72 1.39 -0.39 -5.74
C MET A 72 1.64 -0.34 -7.25
N GLY A 73 1.25 -1.38 -7.99
CA GLY A 73 1.41 -1.44 -9.44
C GLY A 73 0.62 -0.36 -10.18
N THR A 74 -0.51 0.08 -9.61
CA THR A 74 -1.30 1.18 -10.17
C THR A 74 -0.60 2.52 -9.98
N TYR A 75 0.03 2.76 -8.83
CA TYR A 75 0.68 4.04 -8.50
C TYR A 75 2.17 4.11 -8.85
N ALA A 76 2.85 2.99 -9.07
CA ALA A 76 4.26 2.92 -9.40
C ALA A 76 4.66 3.73 -10.65
N PRO A 77 3.96 3.63 -11.81
CA PRO A 77 4.31 4.43 -12.98
C PRO A 77 4.00 5.92 -12.82
N LEU A 78 3.06 6.26 -11.93
CA LEU A 78 2.67 7.65 -11.64
C LEU A 78 3.67 8.35 -10.70
N LYS A 79 4.36 7.59 -9.85
CA LYS A 79 5.28 8.11 -8.81
C LYS A 79 6.52 7.22 -8.68
N PRO A 80 7.50 7.35 -9.60
CA PRO A 80 8.69 6.50 -9.62
C PRO A 80 9.53 6.60 -8.33
N ASP A 81 9.58 7.79 -7.70
CA ASP A 81 10.30 8.00 -6.43
C ASP A 81 9.71 7.17 -5.28
N LEU A 82 8.38 7.09 -5.22
CA LEU A 82 7.68 6.27 -4.23
C LEU A 82 7.84 4.77 -4.53
N ALA A 83 7.80 4.39 -5.81
CA ALA A 83 8.03 3.01 -6.23
C ALA A 83 9.42 2.50 -5.82
N LEU A 84 10.46 3.33 -5.97
CA LEU A 84 11.82 2.99 -5.58
C LEU A 84 11.94 2.74 -4.06
N LEU A 85 11.26 3.55 -3.24
CA LEU A 85 11.18 3.34 -1.78
C LEU A 85 10.44 2.04 -1.41
N ALA A 86 9.37 1.72 -2.13
CA ALA A 86 8.64 0.47 -1.95
C ALA A 86 9.53 -0.75 -2.25
N ILE A 87 10.25 -0.72 -3.38
CA ILE A 87 11.16 -1.80 -3.77
C ILE A 87 12.24 -2.00 -2.71
N ASN A 88 12.88 -0.94 -2.23
CA ASN A 88 13.90 -1.04 -1.19
C ASN A 88 13.35 -1.66 0.11
N THR A 89 12.13 -1.29 0.50
CA THR A 89 11.49 -1.86 1.71
C THR A 89 11.13 -3.33 1.50
N LEU A 90 10.54 -3.67 0.35
CA LEU A 90 10.13 -5.03 -0.01
C LEU A 90 11.33 -5.98 -0.16
N CYS A 91 12.45 -5.52 -0.71
CA CYS A 91 13.69 -6.28 -0.83
C CYS A 91 14.32 -6.56 0.54
N THR A 92 14.16 -5.65 1.50
CA THR A 92 14.69 -5.83 2.86
C THR A 92 13.86 -6.85 3.67
N ASP A 93 12.55 -7.00 3.37
CA ASP A 93 11.65 -7.99 3.98
C ASP A 93 11.78 -9.42 3.39
N CYS A 94 12.64 -9.62 2.38
CA CYS A 94 12.95 -10.94 1.83
C CYS A 94 14.31 -11.44 2.37
N PRO A 95 14.34 -12.29 3.42
CA PRO A 95 15.56 -12.95 3.86
C PRO A 95 15.98 -14.14 2.95
N ASP A 96 15.31 -14.36 1.81
CA ASP A 96 15.73 -15.33 0.82
C ASP A 96 16.61 -14.67 -0.25
N PRO A 97 17.95 -14.85 -0.19
CA PRO A 97 18.79 -14.59 -1.34
C PRO A 97 18.54 -15.71 -2.33
N ASN A 98 17.47 -15.62 -3.12
CA ASN A 98 17.30 -16.52 -4.26
C ASN A 98 17.95 -15.83 -5.47
N PRO A 99 19.18 -16.21 -5.87
CA PRO A 99 20.02 -15.49 -6.84
C PRO A 99 19.53 -15.58 -8.30
N MET A 100 18.29 -15.99 -8.56
CA MET A 100 17.78 -16.14 -9.94
C MET A 100 17.01 -14.93 -10.49
N LEU A 101 16.55 -14.00 -9.65
CA LEU A 101 15.72 -12.85 -10.11
C LEU A 101 16.53 -11.61 -10.51
N LEU A 102 17.84 -11.58 -10.25
CA LEU A 102 18.70 -10.45 -10.62
C LEU A 102 19.30 -10.58 -12.04
N ASP A 103 19.07 -11.70 -12.74
CA ASP A 103 19.70 -11.98 -14.05
C ASP A 103 18.87 -11.47 -15.25
N TRP A 104 17.79 -10.71 -15.03
CA TRP A 104 16.92 -10.18 -16.09
C TRP A 104 16.58 -8.68 -15.96
N LEU A 105 17.47 -7.90 -15.35
CA LEU A 105 17.45 -6.42 -15.44
C LEU A 105 18.82 -5.88 -15.86
#